data_AF-A0A8C7GHI8-F1
#
_entry.id   AF-A0A8C7GHI8-F1
#
_cell.length_a   1.000
_cell.length_b   1.000
_cell.length_c   1.000
_cell.angle_alpha   90.00
_cell.angle_beta   90.00
_cell.angle_gamma   90.00
#
_symmetry.space_group_name_H-M   'P 1'
#
loop_
_entity.id
_entity.type
_entity.pdbx_description
1 polymer ?
#
loop_
_entity_poly.entity_id
_entity_poly.type
_entity_poly.pdbx_seq_one_letter_code
_entity_poly.pdbx_strand_id
1 'polypeptide(L)'
;MPLLIQNRRIERPGSTVDLFARYPHLQENARVFRSTPVVDVDPKCLLYIQQREFAATTPADNSVAVLGSDDATTCHLVLVRHTGSGAACLAHCDGSSTWSEVPLIVKAVTSLSKDPAKEGRLELHLVGGFDDESKTSHKLSLNLLSAFQRQKEDIHLETCCITGINIKTGEVFPASFPHKGPAEELRSARTFTGGQMADIYDSKKGVVKIGPCKWSPNLDISFWLSQDDDTILKYLSTSPTAEPPHFVQHIKSTIQFLLEHPSSDSVFPGGQPQHYRRTEQGDWENVNQT
;
A
#
# COMPACT_ATOMS: atom_id res chain seq x y z
N MET A 1 22.93 -9.17 -5.14
CA MET A 1 22.12 -9.24 -3.91
C MET A 1 22.41 -8.00 -3.09
N PRO A 2 21.62 -6.94 -3.24
CA PRO A 2 21.85 -5.66 -2.57
C PRO A 2 20.97 -5.49 -1.32
N LEU A 3 20.16 -6.48 -0.95
CA LEU A 3 19.38 -6.44 0.29
C LEU A 3 20.31 -6.75 1.46
N LEU A 4 20.37 -5.84 2.44
CA LEU A 4 21.19 -5.94 3.64
C LEU A 4 20.34 -6.07 4.90
N ILE A 5 20.87 -6.78 5.89
CA ILE A 5 20.45 -6.74 7.29
C ILE A 5 21.71 -6.44 8.11
N GLN A 6 21.64 -5.50 9.06
CA GLN A 6 22.79 -5.08 9.88
C GLN A 6 24.05 -4.76 9.03
N ASN A 7 23.85 -4.06 7.90
CA ASN A 7 24.88 -3.70 6.91
C ASN A 7 25.61 -4.89 6.25
N ARG A 8 25.04 -6.09 6.30
CA ARG A 8 25.56 -7.29 5.60
C ARG A 8 24.57 -7.76 4.56
N ARG A 9 25.06 -8.03 3.34
CA ARG A 9 24.25 -8.62 2.26
C ARG A 9 23.73 -9.98 2.69
N ILE A 10 22.44 -10.22 2.52
CA ILE A 10 21.78 -11.45 2.97
C ILE A 10 21.58 -12.43 1.80
N GLU A 11 21.72 -13.72 2.10
CA GLU A 11 21.29 -14.79 1.19
C GLU A 11 19.77 -14.79 1.00
N ARG A 12 19.29 -15.52 -0.01
CA ARG A 12 17.86 -15.69 -0.26
C ARG A 12 17.31 -16.68 0.77
N PRO A 13 16.38 -16.29 1.66
CA PRO A 13 15.82 -17.22 2.62
C PRO A 13 15.00 -18.30 1.91
N GLY A 14 15.07 -19.53 2.39
CA GLY A 14 14.26 -20.65 1.89
C GLY A 14 12.80 -20.58 2.33
N SER A 15 12.54 -19.94 3.48
CA SER A 15 11.21 -19.70 4.05
C SER A 15 11.25 -18.48 4.99
N THR A 16 10.09 -17.97 5.43
CA THR A 16 10.06 -16.91 6.45
C THR A 16 10.59 -17.41 7.81
N VAL A 17 10.39 -18.70 8.12
CA VAL A 17 10.97 -19.36 9.30
C VAL A 17 12.50 -19.35 9.24
N ASP A 18 13.09 -19.69 8.08
CA ASP A 18 14.54 -19.62 7.85
C ASP A 18 15.07 -18.17 7.97
N LEU A 19 14.34 -17.18 7.44
CA LEU A 19 14.69 -15.76 7.62
C LEU A 19 14.77 -15.39 9.11
N PHE A 20 13.73 -15.67 9.90
CA PHE A 20 13.69 -15.29 11.30
C PHE A 20 14.66 -16.10 12.17
N ALA A 21 14.92 -17.37 11.84
CA ALA A 21 15.96 -18.17 12.50
C ALA A 21 17.37 -17.60 12.27
N ARG A 22 17.67 -17.09 11.06
CA ARG A 22 18.96 -16.44 10.75
C ARG A 22 19.08 -15.03 11.34
N TYR A 23 17.96 -14.31 11.47
CA TYR A 23 17.92 -12.92 11.95
C TYR A 23 16.91 -12.72 13.10
N PRO A 24 17.14 -13.28 14.31
CA PRO A 24 16.19 -13.19 15.42
C PRO A 24 15.88 -11.76 15.88
N HIS A 25 16.81 -10.82 15.67
CA HIS A 25 16.55 -9.40 15.94
C HIS A 25 15.43 -8.82 15.06
N LEU A 26 15.09 -9.42 13.91
CA LEU A 26 13.90 -9.04 13.15
C LEU A 26 12.61 -9.38 13.90
N GLN A 27 12.58 -10.45 14.71
CA GLN A 27 11.41 -10.80 15.53
C GLN A 27 11.25 -9.84 16.71
N GLU A 28 12.36 -9.42 17.32
CA GLU A 28 12.36 -8.38 18.36
C GLU A 28 12.03 -6.99 17.77
N ASN A 29 12.57 -6.69 16.58
CA ASN A 29 12.11 -5.61 15.68
C ASN A 29 10.76 -5.90 15.02
N ALA A 30 9.98 -6.85 15.56
CA ALA A 30 8.58 -7.03 15.28
C ALA A 30 7.75 -7.13 16.59
N ARG A 31 8.34 -6.84 17.76
CA ARG A 31 7.64 -6.95 19.06
C ARG A 31 7.06 -5.62 19.59
N VAL A 32 7.60 -4.45 19.22
CA VAL A 32 7.24 -3.17 19.86
C VAL A 32 5.95 -2.51 19.30
N PHE A 33 5.67 -2.59 17.99
CA PHE A 33 4.36 -2.37 17.29
C PHE A 33 3.20 -2.92 18.05
N ARG A 34 3.40 -4.20 18.28
CA ARG A 34 2.51 -5.04 19.03
C ARG A 34 2.09 -4.39 20.35
N SER A 35 3.05 -3.78 21.04
CA SER A 35 2.85 -3.13 22.33
C SER A 35 2.65 -1.61 22.29
N THR A 36 2.72 -0.96 21.13
CA THR A 36 2.72 0.51 21.05
C THR A 36 1.44 1.02 20.36
N PRO A 37 0.70 1.98 20.94
CA PRO A 37 -0.75 2.07 20.70
C PRO A 37 -1.13 2.54 19.30
N VAL A 38 -2.29 2.10 18.80
CA VAL A 38 -2.88 2.61 17.55
C VAL A 38 -2.96 4.14 17.63
N VAL A 39 -2.52 4.83 16.57
CA VAL A 39 -2.59 6.29 16.46
C VAL A 39 -3.76 6.66 15.55
N ASP A 40 -4.65 7.52 16.04
CA ASP A 40 -5.65 8.16 15.20
C ASP A 40 -4.98 9.27 14.39
N VAL A 41 -4.95 9.11 13.07
CA VAL A 41 -4.30 10.06 12.16
C VAL A 41 -5.30 11.12 11.72
N ASP A 42 -4.94 12.40 11.84
CA ASP A 42 -5.75 13.50 11.31
C ASP A 42 -5.89 13.35 9.78
N PRO A 43 -7.11 13.17 9.25
CA PRO A 43 -7.37 13.06 7.81
C PRO A 43 -6.77 14.20 6.98
N LYS A 44 -6.58 15.39 7.58
CA LYS A 44 -6.04 16.59 6.94
C LYS A 44 -4.57 16.50 6.56
N CYS A 45 -3.82 15.61 7.22
CA CYS A 45 -2.40 15.38 6.94
C CYS A 45 -2.12 14.05 6.19
N LEU A 46 -3.15 13.20 6.06
CA LEU A 46 -3.10 11.85 5.52
C LEU A 46 -3.28 11.75 3.99
N LEU A 47 -2.32 11.14 3.31
CA LEU A 47 -2.58 10.48 2.02
C LEU A 47 -2.81 8.98 2.27
N TYR A 48 -4.06 8.55 2.14
CA TYR A 48 -4.42 7.13 2.22
C TYR A 48 -4.14 6.44 0.89
N ILE A 49 -3.53 5.25 0.95
CA ILE A 49 -3.09 4.43 -0.19
C ILE A 49 -3.87 3.11 -0.11
N GLN A 50 -4.62 2.77 -1.16
CA GLN A 50 -5.35 1.51 -1.23
C GLN A 50 -4.48 0.36 -1.75
N GLN A 51 -5.01 -0.86 -1.68
CA GLN A 51 -4.43 -2.04 -2.34
C GLN A 51 -4.18 -1.76 -3.84
N ARG A 52 -2.96 -2.11 -4.30
CA ARG A 52 -2.42 -1.80 -5.64
C ARG A 52 -2.27 -0.30 -5.93
N GLU A 53 -1.97 0.49 -4.92
CA GLU A 53 -1.48 1.85 -5.06
C GLU A 53 -0.12 2.04 -4.37
N PHE A 54 0.62 3.03 -4.83
CA PHE A 54 1.75 3.61 -4.12
C PHE A 54 1.76 5.12 -4.27
N ALA A 55 2.40 5.80 -3.31
CA ALA A 55 2.67 7.23 -3.39
C ALA A 55 4.03 7.52 -2.76
N ALA A 56 4.74 8.50 -3.30
CA ALA A 56 6.04 8.94 -2.79
C ALA A 56 6.10 10.45 -2.56
N THR A 57 6.62 10.85 -1.40
CA THR A 57 6.79 12.25 -1.03
C THR A 57 8.07 12.50 -0.22
N THR A 58 8.29 13.74 0.23
CA THR A 58 9.45 14.21 0.99
C THR A 58 9.01 15.14 2.12
N PRO A 59 9.84 15.42 3.13
CA PRO A 59 9.52 16.36 4.21
C PRO A 59 9.33 17.83 3.78
N ALA A 60 9.52 18.16 2.50
CA ALA A 60 9.28 19.48 1.93
C ALA A 60 7.87 19.63 1.31
N ASP A 61 7.05 18.59 1.38
CA ASP A 61 5.65 18.60 0.95
C ASP A 61 4.76 19.22 2.04
N ASN A 62 3.95 20.20 1.66
CA ASN A 62 3.06 20.91 2.57
C ASN A 62 1.61 20.39 2.54
N SER A 63 1.28 19.48 1.62
CA SER A 63 -0.08 18.93 1.45
C SER A 63 -0.28 17.58 2.16
N VAL A 64 0.81 16.85 2.42
CA VAL A 64 0.81 15.50 3.00
C VAL A 64 1.96 15.36 3.99
N ALA A 65 1.65 15.02 5.25
CA ALA A 65 2.65 14.70 6.26
C ALA A 65 2.68 13.20 6.62
N VAL A 66 1.60 12.47 6.35
CA VAL A 66 1.46 11.04 6.67
C VAL A 66 1.02 10.26 5.43
N LEU A 67 1.76 9.19 5.11
CA LEU A 67 1.30 8.15 4.20
C LEU A 67 0.69 7.02 5.03
N GLY A 68 -0.53 6.60 4.70
CA GLY A 68 -1.25 5.57 5.46
C GLY A 68 -1.90 4.52 4.55
N SER A 69 -2.05 3.31 5.07
CA SER A 69 -2.78 2.21 4.47
C SER A 69 -3.14 1.20 5.56
N ASP A 70 -4.27 0.52 5.41
CA ASP A 70 -4.78 -0.48 6.35
C ASP A 70 -5.44 -1.64 5.58
N ASP A 71 -6.19 -2.51 6.27
CA ASP A 71 -6.88 -3.70 5.74
C ASP A 71 -5.91 -4.74 5.12
N ALA A 72 -4.63 -4.72 5.52
CA ALA A 72 -3.58 -5.60 5.00
C ALA A 72 -3.61 -7.01 5.64
N THR A 73 -4.60 -7.83 5.25
CA THR A 73 -4.80 -9.20 5.75
C THR A 73 -3.70 -10.16 5.27
N THR A 74 -3.76 -10.66 4.03
CA THR A 74 -2.67 -11.42 3.39
C THR A 74 -1.68 -10.52 2.65
N CYS A 75 -2.13 -9.32 2.28
CA CYS A 75 -1.35 -8.28 1.62
C CYS A 75 -0.20 -7.75 2.50
N HIS A 76 0.71 -6.97 1.91
CA HIS A 76 1.85 -6.38 2.59
C HIS A 76 1.97 -4.89 2.27
N LEU A 77 2.10 -4.09 3.32
CA LEU A 77 2.52 -2.70 3.26
C LEU A 77 4.05 -2.64 3.12
N VAL A 78 4.50 -1.93 2.10
CA VAL A 78 5.90 -1.81 1.71
C VAL A 78 6.28 -0.33 1.79
N LEU A 79 7.07 0.03 2.80
CA LEU A 79 7.65 1.37 2.94
C LEU A 79 9.13 1.32 2.57
N VAL A 80 9.52 2.15 1.61
CA VAL A 80 10.94 2.44 1.31
C VAL A 80 11.22 3.89 1.65
N ARG A 81 12.28 4.16 2.42
CA ARG A 81 12.69 5.50 2.85
C ARG A 81 14.15 5.75 2.53
N HIS A 82 14.49 6.93 2.02
CA HIS A 82 15.87 7.41 1.97
C HIS A 82 16.17 8.27 3.19
N THR A 83 17.14 7.88 4.02
CA THR A 83 17.39 8.51 5.31
C THR A 83 17.84 9.97 5.21
N GLY A 84 18.76 10.27 4.28
CA GLY A 84 19.37 11.60 4.13
C GLY A 84 18.41 12.67 3.61
N SER A 85 17.53 12.32 2.66
CA SER A 85 16.55 13.25 2.09
C SER A 85 15.19 13.21 2.78
N GLY A 86 14.93 12.19 3.60
CA GLY A 86 13.61 11.89 4.15
C GLY A 86 12.58 11.44 3.11
N ALA A 87 12.97 11.25 1.85
CA ALA A 87 12.06 10.80 0.80
C ALA A 87 11.50 9.42 1.13
N ALA A 88 10.19 9.24 1.04
CA ALA A 88 9.53 8.00 1.43
C ALA A 88 8.46 7.61 0.40
N CYS A 89 8.32 6.31 0.15
CA CYS A 89 7.26 5.73 -0.67
C CYS A 89 6.59 4.61 0.11
N LEU A 90 5.28 4.70 0.30
CA LEU A 90 4.45 3.62 0.82
C LEU A 90 3.68 2.98 -0.35
N ALA A 91 3.58 1.66 -0.36
CA ALA A 91 2.81 0.89 -1.33
C ALA A 91 2.05 -0.25 -0.62
N HIS A 92 0.87 -0.61 -1.12
CA HIS A 92 0.10 -1.75 -0.65
C HIS A 92 0.12 -2.87 -1.70
N CYS A 93 1.01 -3.84 -1.52
CA CYS A 93 1.22 -4.98 -2.40
C CYS A 93 0.32 -6.16 -2.03
N ASP A 94 -0.40 -6.73 -2.99
CA ASP A 94 -1.24 -7.94 -2.82
C ASP A 94 -0.65 -9.19 -3.50
N GLY A 95 0.53 -9.05 -4.12
CA GLY A 95 1.20 -10.13 -4.84
C GLY A 95 0.78 -10.31 -6.29
N SER A 96 -0.10 -9.47 -6.83
CA SER A 96 -0.55 -9.54 -8.23
C SER A 96 0.59 -9.43 -9.25
N SER A 97 1.54 -8.50 -9.06
CA SER A 97 2.64 -8.21 -10.00
C SER A 97 3.96 -7.83 -9.30
N THR A 98 4.24 -8.37 -8.12
CA THR A 98 5.39 -8.05 -7.22
C THR A 98 6.73 -7.70 -7.94
N TRP A 99 7.13 -8.47 -8.95
CA TRP A 99 8.39 -8.27 -9.68
C TRP A 99 8.42 -7.00 -10.54
N SER A 100 7.26 -6.51 -10.97
CA SER A 100 7.06 -5.24 -11.67
C SER A 100 6.81 -4.09 -10.69
N GLU A 101 6.22 -4.37 -9.53
CA GLU A 101 5.89 -3.39 -8.49
C GLU A 101 7.14 -2.85 -7.77
N VAL A 102 8.02 -3.72 -7.28
CA VAL A 102 9.19 -3.32 -6.49
C VAL A 102 10.11 -2.33 -7.23
N PRO A 103 10.41 -2.49 -8.54
CA PRO A 103 11.13 -1.48 -9.31
C PRO A 103 10.44 -0.11 -9.37
N LEU A 104 9.10 -0.03 -9.35
CA LEU A 104 8.37 1.24 -9.31
C LEU A 104 8.56 1.95 -7.97
N ILE A 105 8.41 1.21 -6.87
CA ILE A 105 8.57 1.71 -5.48
C ILE A 105 9.99 2.28 -5.29
N VAL A 106 11.01 1.50 -5.64
CA VAL A 106 12.42 1.94 -5.52
C VAL A 106 12.71 3.13 -6.44
N LYS A 107 12.19 3.12 -7.68
CA LYS A 107 12.33 4.26 -8.61
C LYS A 107 11.68 5.53 -8.08
N ALA A 108 10.56 5.44 -7.37
CA ALA A 108 9.86 6.60 -6.80
C ALA A 108 10.73 7.29 -5.73
N VAL A 109 11.23 6.52 -4.74
CA VAL A 109 12.10 7.06 -3.68
C VAL A 109 13.43 7.58 -4.23
N THR A 110 14.10 6.80 -5.08
CA THR A 110 15.37 7.20 -5.70
C THR A 110 15.23 8.44 -6.59
N SER A 111 14.05 8.69 -7.17
CA SER A 111 13.79 9.91 -7.94
C SER A 111 13.66 11.17 -7.07
N LEU A 112 13.30 11.02 -5.80
CA LEU A 112 13.13 12.09 -4.81
C LEU A 112 14.35 12.26 -3.87
N SER A 113 15.39 11.44 -4.02
CA SER A 113 16.60 11.43 -3.17
C SER A 113 17.90 11.76 -3.91
N LYS A 114 17.81 12.35 -5.11
CA LYS A 114 18.96 12.64 -6.00
C LYS A 114 19.88 13.78 -5.55
N ASP A 115 19.59 14.44 -4.43
CA ASP A 115 20.40 15.55 -3.92
C ASP A 115 21.73 15.02 -3.35
N PRO A 116 22.89 15.26 -4.00
CA PRO A 116 24.16 14.68 -3.56
C PRO A 116 24.65 15.23 -2.23
N ALA A 117 24.10 16.35 -1.75
CA ALA A 117 24.43 16.92 -0.44
C ALA A 117 23.72 16.20 0.72
N LYS A 118 22.77 15.31 0.44
CA LYS A 118 21.96 14.60 1.45
C LYS A 118 22.38 13.14 1.55
N GLU A 119 23.55 12.91 2.13
CA GLU A 119 24.07 11.56 2.41
C GLU A 119 23.07 10.71 3.21
N GLY A 120 22.90 9.45 2.80
CA GLY A 120 21.93 8.54 3.39
C GLY A 120 21.96 7.15 2.76
N ARG A 121 20.98 6.34 3.13
CA ARG A 121 20.77 4.98 2.62
C ARG A 121 19.28 4.72 2.38
N LEU A 122 18.97 3.69 1.59
CA LEU A 122 17.60 3.18 1.46
C LEU A 122 17.31 2.19 2.60
N GLU A 123 16.24 2.45 3.34
CA GLU A 123 15.68 1.57 4.36
C GLU A 123 14.34 1.01 3.88
N LEU A 124 14.12 -0.27 4.14
CA LEU A 124 12.93 -1.03 3.78
C LEU A 124 12.23 -1.51 5.06
N HIS A 125 10.93 -1.29 5.09
CA HIS A 125 10.03 -1.78 6.12
C HIS A 125 8.90 -2.57 5.45
N LEU A 126 8.74 -3.82 5.87
CA LEU A 126 7.68 -4.73 5.42
C LEU A 126 6.74 -5.00 6.60
N VAL A 127 5.44 -4.75 6.42
CA VAL A 127 4.41 -5.00 7.43
C VAL A 127 3.17 -5.62 6.78
N GLY A 128 2.63 -6.70 7.34
CA GLY A 128 1.39 -7.33 6.87
C GLY A 128 1.53 -8.84 6.68
N GLY A 129 0.42 -9.51 6.35
CA GLY A 129 0.37 -10.96 6.27
C GLY A 129 0.36 -11.64 7.64
N PHE A 130 -0.33 -12.77 7.72
CA PHE A 130 -0.38 -13.65 8.89
C PHE A 130 -0.01 -15.08 8.48
N ASP A 131 0.01 -16.03 9.42
CA ASP A 131 0.20 -17.45 9.09
C ASP A 131 -1.11 -18.05 8.51
N ASP A 132 -1.47 -17.62 7.29
CA ASP A 132 -2.71 -18.02 6.63
C ASP A 132 -2.67 -19.48 6.14
N GLU A 133 -3.82 -20.14 6.08
CA GLU A 133 -3.94 -21.54 5.65
C GLU A 133 -3.44 -21.76 4.21
N SER A 134 -3.66 -20.78 3.33
CA SER A 134 -3.26 -20.83 1.91
C SER A 134 -1.78 -20.53 1.69
N LYS A 135 -1.04 -20.12 2.73
CA LYS A 135 0.34 -19.62 2.70
C LYS A 135 0.57 -18.47 1.70
N THR A 136 -0.48 -17.71 1.42
CA THR A 136 -0.47 -16.54 0.54
C THR A 136 0.49 -15.47 1.07
N SER A 137 0.42 -15.17 2.36
CA SER A 137 1.28 -14.20 3.05
C SER A 137 2.74 -14.60 2.95
N HIS A 138 3.09 -15.84 3.28
CA HIS A 138 4.46 -16.37 3.19
C HIS A 138 5.02 -16.29 1.76
N LYS A 139 4.19 -16.63 0.76
CA LYS A 139 4.56 -16.54 -0.66
C LYS A 139 4.83 -15.09 -1.07
N LEU A 140 3.97 -14.15 -0.64
CA LEU A 140 4.15 -12.72 -0.89
C LEU A 140 5.42 -12.18 -0.21
N SER A 141 5.67 -12.51 1.06
CA SER A 141 6.88 -12.15 1.78
C SER A 141 8.15 -12.57 1.02
N LEU A 142 8.22 -13.84 0.61
CA LEU A 142 9.38 -14.38 -0.10
C LEU A 142 9.55 -13.77 -1.50
N ASN A 143 8.45 -13.47 -2.20
CA ASN A 143 8.50 -12.77 -3.48
C ASN A 143 9.01 -11.33 -3.33
N LEU A 144 8.53 -10.58 -2.34
CA LEU A 144 8.98 -9.21 -2.05
C LEU A 144 10.48 -9.20 -1.72
N LEU A 145 10.93 -10.03 -0.78
CA LEU A 145 12.35 -10.16 -0.43
C LEU A 145 13.21 -10.52 -1.65
N SER A 146 12.74 -11.45 -2.49
CA SER A 146 13.43 -11.86 -3.72
C SER A 146 13.47 -10.74 -4.78
N ALA A 147 12.43 -9.91 -4.87
CA ALA A 147 12.36 -8.78 -5.79
C ALA A 147 13.26 -7.62 -5.34
N PHE A 148 13.31 -7.32 -4.03
CA PHE A 148 14.27 -6.37 -3.45
C PHE A 148 15.72 -6.88 -3.61
N GLN A 149 15.97 -8.18 -3.48
CA GLN A 149 17.28 -8.80 -3.73
C GLN A 149 17.80 -8.70 -5.19
N ARG A 150 16.97 -8.21 -6.13
CA ARG A 150 17.33 -8.00 -7.55
C ARG A 150 17.42 -6.53 -7.99
N GLN A 151 17.25 -5.58 -7.08
CA GLN A 151 17.45 -4.16 -7.38
C GLN A 151 18.94 -3.84 -7.60
N LYS A 152 19.27 -2.58 -7.94
CA LYS A 152 20.68 -2.16 -8.12
C LYS A 152 21.24 -1.49 -6.88
N GLU A 153 20.36 -0.82 -6.16
CA GLU A 153 20.59 -0.01 -4.97
C GLU A 153 20.73 -0.92 -3.75
N ASP A 154 21.75 -0.68 -2.92
CA ASP A 154 21.88 -1.32 -1.62
C ASP A 154 20.74 -0.82 -0.69
N ILE A 155 19.91 -1.76 -0.20
CA ILE A 155 18.66 -1.52 0.54
C ILE A 155 18.72 -2.27 1.86
N HIS A 156 18.49 -1.57 2.97
CA HIS A 156 18.61 -2.11 4.32
C HIS A 156 17.22 -2.50 4.85
N LEU A 157 16.99 -3.79 5.14
CA LEU A 157 15.75 -4.25 5.77
C LEU A 157 15.82 -3.98 7.28
N GLU A 158 15.11 -2.95 7.73
CA GLU A 158 15.12 -2.47 9.12
C GLU A 158 13.90 -2.95 9.92
N THR A 159 12.75 -3.12 9.26
CA THR A 159 11.53 -3.69 9.86
C THR A 159 10.99 -4.81 9.00
N CYS A 160 10.73 -5.97 9.60
CA CYS A 160 10.18 -7.13 8.92
C CYS A 160 9.06 -7.76 9.77
N CYS A 161 7.91 -7.08 9.82
CA CYS A 161 6.69 -7.58 10.43
C CYS A 161 5.86 -8.33 9.38
N ILE A 162 6.31 -9.53 9.05
CA ILE A 162 5.58 -10.41 8.14
C ILE A 162 5.14 -11.65 8.89
N THR A 163 3.96 -12.17 8.56
CA THR A 163 3.41 -13.40 9.17
C THR A 163 3.19 -13.29 10.69
N GLY A 164 2.87 -12.08 11.17
CA GLY A 164 2.56 -11.70 12.56
C GLY A 164 3.78 -11.48 13.49
N ILE A 165 4.00 -10.33 14.15
CA ILE A 165 3.29 -9.02 14.22
C ILE A 165 4.39 -7.89 14.45
N ASN A 166 4.15 -6.63 14.88
CA ASN A 166 4.76 -5.36 14.32
C ASN A 166 5.77 -4.42 15.11
N ILE A 167 6.27 -3.26 14.56
CA ILE A 167 7.28 -2.30 15.19
C ILE A 167 7.20 -0.76 14.92
N LYS A 168 7.30 0.11 15.97
CA LYS A 168 6.93 1.56 16.03
C LYS A 168 8.10 2.53 16.33
N THR A 169 7.86 3.83 16.13
CA THR A 169 8.69 5.01 16.51
C THR A 169 9.76 5.53 15.53
N GLY A 170 9.94 4.86 14.39
CA GLY A 170 10.61 5.37 13.19
C GLY A 170 9.75 6.13 12.12
N GLU A 171 8.46 6.40 12.26
CA GLU A 171 7.41 5.49 12.72
C GLU A 171 6.80 4.84 11.47
N VAL A 172 6.98 3.53 11.27
CA VAL A 172 5.81 2.75 10.84
C VAL A 172 4.94 2.62 12.09
N PHE A 173 3.63 2.74 12.00
CA PHE A 173 2.77 2.61 13.19
C PHE A 173 1.43 1.95 12.87
N PRO A 174 0.79 1.24 13.83
CA PRO A 174 -0.59 0.87 13.66
C PRO A 174 -1.39 2.17 13.77
N ALA A 175 -2.25 2.39 12.79
CA ALA A 175 -3.07 3.57 12.68
C ALA A 175 -4.49 3.15 12.32
N SER A 176 -5.46 3.98 12.68
CA SER A 176 -6.83 3.86 12.19
C SER A 176 -7.09 4.99 11.19
N PHE A 177 -7.87 4.69 10.13
CA PHE A 177 -8.16 5.67 9.07
C PHE A 177 -9.68 5.74 8.82
N PRO A 178 -10.39 6.67 9.47
CA PRO A 178 -11.84 6.83 9.29
C PRO A 178 -12.22 7.42 7.92
N HIS A 179 -11.26 7.98 7.18
CA HIS A 179 -11.46 8.54 5.84
C HIS A 179 -10.36 8.05 4.89
N LYS A 180 -10.73 7.30 3.83
CA LYS A 180 -9.80 6.66 2.88
C LYS A 180 -9.81 7.31 1.48
N GLY A 181 -10.58 8.40 1.31
CA GLY A 181 -10.67 9.20 0.09
C GLY A 181 -9.37 9.95 -0.29
N PRO A 182 -9.36 10.69 -1.42
CA PRO A 182 -10.51 10.97 -2.29
C PRO A 182 -10.90 9.80 -3.19
N ALA A 183 -12.13 9.86 -3.72
CA ALA A 183 -12.75 8.91 -4.65
C ALA A 183 -12.44 7.43 -4.32
N GLU A 184 -12.81 7.04 -3.11
CA GLU A 184 -12.50 5.73 -2.53
C GLU A 184 -13.05 4.60 -3.39
N GLU A 185 -14.32 4.69 -3.78
CA GLU A 185 -15.04 3.68 -4.57
C GLU A 185 -14.49 3.55 -5.98
N LEU A 186 -14.04 4.66 -6.59
CA LEU A 186 -13.40 4.67 -7.92
C LEU A 186 -12.05 3.94 -7.90
N ARG A 187 -11.28 4.12 -6.83
CA ARG A 187 -9.98 3.47 -6.63
C ARG A 187 -10.16 1.98 -6.28
N SER A 188 -11.15 1.66 -5.45
CA SER A 188 -11.52 0.28 -5.13
C SER A 188 -12.03 -0.45 -6.37
N ALA A 189 -12.89 0.18 -7.17
CA ALA A 189 -13.39 -0.35 -8.44
C ALA A 189 -12.25 -0.69 -9.40
N ARG A 190 -11.27 0.21 -9.56
CA ARG A 190 -10.06 -0.02 -10.37
C ARG A 190 -9.30 -1.28 -9.92
N THR A 191 -9.13 -1.51 -8.63
CA THR A 191 -8.43 -2.68 -8.09
C THR A 191 -9.27 -3.95 -8.23
N PHE A 192 -10.57 -3.87 -7.90
CA PHE A 192 -11.56 -4.95 -8.02
C PHE A 192 -11.66 -5.49 -9.45
N THR A 193 -11.63 -4.61 -10.46
CA THR A 193 -11.67 -5.01 -11.89
C THR A 193 -10.29 -5.39 -12.46
N GLY A 194 -9.31 -5.72 -11.61
CA GLY A 194 -8.01 -6.26 -12.06
C GLY A 194 -6.95 -5.21 -12.41
N GLY A 195 -7.13 -3.95 -12.00
CA GLY A 195 -6.15 -2.89 -12.20
C GLY A 195 -4.77 -3.23 -11.64
N GLN A 196 -3.72 -2.72 -12.29
CA GLN A 196 -2.33 -2.89 -11.87
C GLN A 196 -1.93 -1.82 -10.84
N MET A 197 -0.79 -2.02 -10.18
CA MET A 197 -0.17 -1.04 -9.29
C MET A 197 -0.04 0.35 -9.95
N ALA A 198 -0.49 1.41 -9.26
CA ALA A 198 -0.45 2.78 -9.77
C ALA A 198 0.18 3.78 -8.80
N ASP A 199 0.92 4.74 -9.36
CA ASP A 199 1.34 5.96 -8.67
C ASP A 199 0.15 6.93 -8.61
N ILE A 200 -0.26 7.33 -7.41
CA ILE A 200 -1.42 8.21 -7.21
C ILE A 200 -1.06 9.66 -6.87
N TYR A 201 0.22 10.05 -6.78
CA TYR A 201 0.57 11.33 -6.14
C TYR A 201 1.74 12.10 -6.75
N ASP A 202 1.48 13.33 -7.19
CA ASP A 202 2.50 14.31 -7.60
C ASP A 202 2.87 15.21 -6.41
N SER A 203 3.82 14.75 -5.58
CA SER A 203 4.35 15.47 -4.42
C SER A 203 5.02 16.81 -4.73
N LYS A 204 5.36 17.09 -6.01
CA LYS A 204 5.86 18.42 -6.41
C LYS A 204 4.73 19.43 -6.59
N LYS A 205 3.49 18.97 -6.79
CA LYS A 205 2.30 19.81 -6.98
C LYS A 205 1.31 19.72 -5.82
N GLY A 206 1.52 18.80 -4.88
CA GLY A 206 0.57 18.49 -3.83
C GLY A 206 -0.76 17.91 -4.35
N VAL A 207 -0.71 17.15 -5.46
CA VAL A 207 -1.89 16.70 -6.21
C VAL A 207 -2.01 15.17 -6.18
N VAL A 208 -3.14 14.66 -5.68
CA VAL A 208 -3.56 13.28 -5.93
C VAL A 208 -4.09 13.19 -7.35
N LYS A 209 -3.60 12.22 -8.13
CA LYS A 209 -3.97 12.00 -9.52
C LYS A 209 -4.51 10.59 -9.69
N ILE A 210 -5.81 10.49 -9.94
CA ILE A 210 -6.47 9.21 -10.27
C ILE A 210 -6.50 9.10 -11.79
N GLY A 211 -5.66 8.23 -12.32
CA GLY A 211 -5.55 7.98 -13.76
C GLY A 211 -6.78 7.25 -14.32
N PRO A 212 -7.12 7.44 -15.61
CA PRO A 212 -8.18 6.65 -16.25
C PRO A 212 -7.85 5.16 -16.17
N CYS A 213 -8.79 4.40 -15.65
CA CYS A 213 -8.81 2.94 -15.72
C CYS A 213 -9.89 2.49 -16.72
N LYS A 214 -9.98 1.17 -16.93
CA LYS A 214 -11.00 0.56 -17.80
C LYS A 214 -11.58 -0.66 -17.13
N TRP A 215 -12.90 -0.78 -17.22
CA TRP A 215 -13.65 -1.99 -16.94
C TRP A 215 -14.73 -2.15 -18.00
N SER A 216 -15.16 -3.38 -18.24
CA SER A 216 -16.32 -3.66 -19.08
C SER A 216 -17.57 -3.72 -18.22
N PRO A 217 -18.76 -3.34 -18.74
CA PRO A 217 -20.02 -3.63 -18.07
C PRO A 217 -20.13 -5.14 -17.83
N ASN A 218 -20.21 -5.55 -16.57
CA ASN A 218 -20.41 -6.94 -16.18
C ASN A 218 -21.66 -7.03 -15.31
N LEU A 219 -22.80 -7.33 -15.91
CA LEU A 219 -24.08 -7.41 -15.20
C LEU A 219 -24.09 -8.50 -14.12
N ASP A 220 -23.27 -9.54 -14.27
CA ASP A 220 -23.22 -10.68 -13.35
C ASP A 220 -22.64 -10.28 -11.98
N ILE A 221 -21.94 -9.14 -11.84
CA ILE A 221 -21.48 -8.68 -10.51
C ILE A 221 -22.65 -8.29 -9.60
N SER A 222 -23.81 -7.96 -10.16
CA SER A 222 -25.02 -7.63 -9.37
C SER A 222 -25.51 -8.78 -8.50
N PHE A 223 -25.21 -10.03 -8.89
CA PHE A 223 -25.47 -11.23 -8.08
C PHE A 223 -24.85 -11.13 -6.67
N TRP A 224 -23.66 -10.55 -6.54
CA TRP A 224 -22.97 -10.41 -5.27
C TRP A 224 -23.67 -9.46 -4.29
N LEU A 225 -24.49 -8.50 -4.77
CA LEU A 225 -25.25 -7.60 -3.89
C LEU A 225 -26.36 -8.32 -3.13
N SER A 226 -26.90 -9.42 -3.67
CA SER A 226 -27.94 -10.22 -3.01
C SER A 226 -27.41 -11.36 -2.14
N GLN A 227 -26.08 -11.56 -2.09
CA GLN A 227 -25.49 -12.62 -1.26
C GLN A 227 -25.34 -12.19 0.21
N ASP A 228 -25.42 -13.17 1.09
CA ASP A 228 -25.03 -13.04 2.49
C ASP A 228 -23.52 -12.79 2.65
N ASP A 229 -23.17 -12.33 3.84
CA ASP A 229 -21.83 -11.84 4.14
C ASP A 229 -20.80 -12.98 4.21
N ASP A 230 -21.20 -14.17 4.69
CA ASP A 230 -20.37 -15.38 4.69
C ASP A 230 -20.00 -15.83 3.27
N THR A 231 -20.96 -15.79 2.34
CA THR A 231 -20.76 -16.12 0.93
C THR A 231 -19.81 -15.12 0.26
N ILE A 232 -19.93 -13.83 0.56
CA ILE A 232 -19.04 -12.80 0.01
C ILE A 232 -17.63 -12.93 0.57
N LEU A 233 -17.48 -13.13 1.88
CA LEU A 233 -16.18 -13.42 2.50
C LEU A 233 -15.54 -14.64 1.83
N LYS A 234 -16.28 -15.76 1.72
CA LYS A 234 -15.77 -17.01 1.16
C LYS A 234 -15.25 -16.91 -0.28
N TYR A 235 -15.87 -16.10 -1.13
CA TYR A 235 -15.55 -16.06 -2.57
C TYR A 235 -14.81 -14.81 -3.04
N LEU A 236 -14.88 -13.69 -2.31
CA LEU A 236 -14.27 -12.41 -2.71
C LEU A 236 -13.12 -11.96 -1.78
N SER A 237 -12.86 -12.65 -0.67
CA SER A 237 -11.66 -12.46 0.16
C SER A 237 -10.60 -13.55 -0.06
N THR A 238 -9.33 -13.20 0.17
CA THR A 238 -8.19 -14.15 0.20
C THR A 238 -8.02 -14.86 1.55
N SER A 239 -8.73 -14.39 2.58
CA SER A 239 -8.62 -14.80 3.98
C SER A 239 -9.96 -14.58 4.72
N PRO A 240 -11.01 -15.36 4.42
CA PRO A 240 -12.40 -15.07 4.85
C PRO A 240 -12.60 -14.90 6.37
N THR A 241 -11.73 -15.50 7.18
CA THR A 241 -11.78 -15.48 8.66
C THR A 241 -10.92 -14.39 9.30
N ALA A 242 -10.18 -13.61 8.51
CA ALA A 242 -9.27 -12.56 8.98
C ALA A 242 -9.60 -11.16 8.43
N GLU A 243 -10.64 -11.02 7.61
CA GLU A 243 -11.09 -9.72 7.10
C GLU A 243 -11.67 -8.83 8.22
N PRO A 244 -11.54 -7.50 8.08
CA PRO A 244 -12.11 -6.57 9.03
C PRO A 244 -13.66 -6.52 8.94
N PRO A 245 -14.38 -6.09 9.99
CA PRO A 245 -15.84 -6.11 10.03
C PRO A 245 -16.54 -5.33 8.90
N HIS A 246 -15.88 -4.32 8.33
CA HIS A 246 -16.40 -3.50 7.22
C HIS A 246 -16.15 -4.09 5.82
N PHE A 247 -15.43 -5.21 5.68
CA PHE A 247 -15.01 -5.77 4.39
C PHE A 247 -16.19 -5.98 3.42
N VAL A 248 -17.24 -6.66 3.87
CA VAL A 248 -18.39 -6.99 2.99
C VAL A 248 -19.14 -5.72 2.58
N GLN A 249 -19.28 -4.74 3.47
CA GLN A 249 -19.89 -3.46 3.15
C GLN A 249 -19.06 -2.70 2.09
N HIS A 250 -17.73 -2.69 2.20
CA HIS A 250 -16.84 -2.06 1.23
C HIS A 250 -16.91 -2.75 -0.15
N ILE A 251 -16.96 -4.08 -0.19
CA ILE A 251 -17.16 -4.86 -1.42
C ILE A 251 -18.53 -4.54 -2.05
N LYS A 252 -19.62 -4.55 -1.28
CA LYS A 252 -20.97 -4.18 -1.76
C LYS A 252 -21.01 -2.75 -2.31
N SER A 253 -20.38 -1.78 -1.64
CA SER A 253 -20.23 -0.39 -2.11
C SER A 253 -19.46 -0.32 -3.44
N THR A 254 -18.33 -1.02 -3.55
CA THR A 254 -17.51 -1.07 -4.78
C THR A 254 -18.28 -1.65 -5.96
N ILE A 255 -19.07 -2.70 -5.73
CA ILE A 255 -19.93 -3.31 -6.74
C ILE A 255 -21.06 -2.36 -7.16
N GLN A 256 -21.70 -1.69 -6.20
CA GLN A 256 -22.74 -0.70 -6.48
C GLN A 256 -22.19 0.44 -7.35
N PHE A 257 -21.01 0.97 -7.04
CA PHE A 257 -20.34 2.00 -7.83
C PHE A 257 -20.07 1.55 -9.28
N LEU A 258 -19.65 0.29 -9.48
CA LEU A 258 -19.43 -0.31 -10.81
C LEU A 258 -20.72 -0.48 -11.62
N LEU A 259 -21.85 -0.75 -10.96
CA LEU A 259 -23.17 -0.85 -11.60
C LEU A 259 -23.74 0.52 -11.99
N GLU A 260 -23.48 1.55 -11.18
CA GLU A 260 -23.84 2.94 -11.47
C GLU A 260 -22.97 3.54 -12.60
N HIS A 261 -21.72 3.09 -12.70
CA HIS A 261 -20.75 3.55 -13.70
C HIS A 261 -20.29 2.40 -14.63
N PRO A 262 -21.20 1.80 -15.45
CA PRO A 262 -20.90 0.58 -16.22
C PRO A 262 -19.78 0.75 -17.26
N SER A 263 -19.49 1.99 -17.68
CA SER A 263 -18.23 2.36 -18.33
C SER A 263 -17.49 3.39 -17.50
N SER A 264 -16.17 3.21 -17.39
CA SER A 264 -15.22 4.18 -16.83
C SER A 264 -15.22 5.54 -17.54
N ASP A 265 -15.75 5.65 -18.76
CA ASP A 265 -15.83 6.93 -19.49
C ASP A 265 -16.72 7.97 -18.77
N SER A 266 -17.68 7.51 -17.96
CA SER A 266 -18.55 8.36 -17.14
C SER A 266 -17.79 9.10 -16.03
N VAL A 267 -16.77 8.46 -15.46
CA VAL A 267 -15.93 8.98 -14.36
C VAL A 267 -14.61 9.58 -14.85
N PHE A 268 -14.21 9.31 -16.11
CA PHE A 268 -13.11 9.98 -16.80
C PHE A 268 -13.56 10.57 -18.15
N PRO A 269 -14.39 11.64 -18.17
CA PRO A 269 -14.84 12.28 -19.40
C PRO A 269 -13.67 12.65 -20.32
N GLY A 270 -13.74 12.25 -21.59
CA GLY A 270 -12.66 12.48 -22.56
C GLY A 270 -11.32 11.80 -22.20
N GLY A 271 -11.36 10.75 -21.36
CA GLY A 271 -10.17 10.06 -20.88
C GLY A 271 -9.27 10.91 -19.97
N GLN A 272 -9.81 11.96 -19.33
CA GLN A 272 -9.02 12.85 -18.48
C GLN A 272 -8.89 12.29 -17.06
N PRO A 273 -7.67 12.27 -16.46
CA PRO A 273 -7.47 11.86 -15.07
C PRO A 273 -8.17 12.83 -14.11
N GLN A 274 -8.69 12.33 -12.99
CA GLN A 274 -9.18 13.18 -11.91
C GLN A 274 -8.00 13.69 -11.07
N HIS A 275 -8.02 14.97 -10.70
CA HIS A 275 -7.01 15.59 -9.85
C HIS A 275 -7.67 16.12 -8.58
N TYR A 276 -7.01 15.91 -7.44
CA TYR A 276 -7.45 16.41 -6.14
C TYR A 276 -6.33 17.19 -5.45
N ARG A 277 -6.70 18.28 -4.77
CA ARG A 277 -5.79 19.07 -3.91
C ARG A 277 -6.37 19.21 -2.51
N ARG A 278 -5.51 19.53 -1.55
CA ARG A 278 -5.96 19.98 -0.23
C ARG A 278 -6.58 21.37 -0.32
N THR A 279 -7.73 21.54 0.31
CA THR A 279 -8.30 22.85 0.65
C THR A 279 -7.57 23.46 1.84
N GLU A 280 -7.81 24.74 2.15
CA GLU A 280 -7.31 25.38 3.38
C GLU A 280 -7.83 24.69 4.66
N GLN A 281 -8.98 24.01 4.57
CA GLN A 281 -9.57 23.24 5.66
C GLN A 281 -8.90 21.87 5.83
N GLY A 282 -8.09 21.44 4.87
CA GLY A 282 -7.38 20.16 4.84
C GLY A 282 -8.13 19.04 4.14
N ASP A 283 -9.24 19.28 3.45
CA ASP A 283 -10.00 18.24 2.73
C ASP A 283 -9.50 18.07 1.30
N TRP A 284 -9.73 16.90 0.68
CA TRP A 284 -9.38 16.66 -0.72
C TRP A 284 -10.51 17.09 -1.66
N GLU A 285 -10.29 18.15 -2.44
CA GLU A 285 -11.26 18.71 -3.40
C GLU A 285 -10.86 18.41 -4.85
N ASN A 286 -11.85 18.11 -5.71
CA ASN A 286 -11.63 17.78 -7.12
C ASN A 286 -11.42 19.05 -7.97
N VAL A 287 -10.19 19.27 -8.44
CA VAL A 287 -9.81 20.47 -9.21
C VAL A 287 -10.08 20.37 -10.72
N ASN A 288 -10.79 19.34 -11.17
CA ASN A 288 -11.31 19.26 -12.55
C ASN A 288 -12.74 19.83 -12.68
N GLN A 289 -13.40 20.17 -11.57
CA GLN A 289 -14.78 20.70 -11.56
C GLN A 289 -14.85 22.23 -11.38
N THR A 290 -13.69 22.89 -11.37
CA THR A 290 -13.50 24.35 -11.37
C THR A 290 -12.98 24.84 -12.71
#